data_AF-A0A7Y5UVR5-F1
#
_entry.id   AF-A0A7Y5UVR5-F1
#
_cell.length_a   1.000
_cell.length_b   1.000
_cell.length_c   1.000
_cell.angle_alpha   90.00
_cell.angle_beta   90.00
_cell.angle_gamma   90.00
#
_symmetry.space_group_name_H-M   'P 1'
#
loop_
_entity.id
_entity.type
_entity.pdbx_description
1 polymer ?
#
loop_
_entity_poly.entity_id
_entity_poly.type
_entity_poly.pdbx_seq_one_letter_code
_entity_poly.pdbx_strand_id
1 'polypeptide(L)'
;MRLDPELQIYRDLMERPTEFEDGFDIKTIIGMLFLGFCVLPGSIYLGLVMGSDLGSAAEWTTIILFAELARRSFTKLSRQEIYVLYYVASHLVRSSGNLHIAGGYFGWMIYNQYFAYSQAAKGFGISDQIPHWVVPPEQSMALVERSFLHPDWRVPILLAIATSLVERLSWYGFGYTLFRVTSDIENLPFPMAPIAAQGITALAEVTSKTETWRWRLFSVGAMAGICFGVVYVGIPSVTGAILSKPLQLIPIPFLDLTQKTESFLPATATGITMNLQSVLVGTVIPFWAVIGSFTAAVGTFIFNPWLYRQGY
;
A
#
# COMPACT_ATOMS: atom_id res chain seq x y z
N MET A 1 -30.31 0.07 -27.64
CA MET A 1 -28.93 -0.42 -27.43
C MET A 1 -29.01 -1.66 -26.58
N ARG A 2 -28.47 -2.81 -27.04
CA ARG A 2 -28.23 -3.96 -26.15
C ARG A 2 -27.19 -3.50 -25.14
N LEU A 3 -27.55 -3.48 -23.86
CA LEU A 3 -26.59 -3.30 -22.77
C LEU A 3 -25.57 -4.44 -22.89
N ASP A 4 -24.28 -4.08 -22.87
CA ASP A 4 -23.20 -5.07 -22.87
C ASP A 4 -23.39 -5.98 -21.64
N PRO A 5 -23.45 -7.32 -21.81
CA PRO A 5 -23.60 -8.25 -20.69
C PRO A 5 -22.49 -8.09 -19.64
N GLU A 6 -21.29 -7.65 -20.02
CA GLU A 6 -20.21 -7.38 -19.06
C GLU A 6 -20.57 -6.22 -18.12
N LEU A 7 -21.18 -5.16 -18.65
CA LEU A 7 -21.58 -3.98 -17.86
C LEU A 7 -22.68 -4.31 -16.85
N GLN A 8 -23.55 -5.26 -17.15
CA GLN A 8 -24.57 -5.72 -16.21
C GLN A 8 -23.95 -6.45 -15.02
N ILE A 9 -22.97 -7.33 -15.27
CA ILE A 9 -22.24 -8.03 -14.20
C ILE A 9 -21.66 -7.03 -13.20
N TYR A 10 -21.01 -5.96 -13.66
CA TYR A 10 -20.42 -4.96 -12.76
C TYR A 10 -21.47 -4.13 -12.00
N ARG A 11 -22.64 -3.87 -12.58
CA ARG A 11 -23.73 -3.15 -11.91
C ARG A 11 -24.37 -3.99 -10.81
N ASP A 12 -24.45 -5.30 -11.02
CA ASP A 12 -25.08 -6.23 -10.10
C ASP A 12 -24.12 -6.75 -9.01
N LEU A 13 -22.86 -6.30 -9.01
CA LEU A 13 -21.88 -6.66 -7.96
C LEU A 13 -22.30 -6.19 -6.57
N MET A 14 -23.01 -5.07 -6.45
CA MET A 14 -23.40 -4.55 -5.14
C MET A 14 -24.78 -3.90 -5.22
N GLU A 15 -25.70 -4.42 -4.41
CA GLU A 15 -27.01 -3.82 -4.24
C GLU A 15 -26.91 -2.49 -3.49
N ARG A 16 -27.79 -1.55 -3.85
CA ARG A 16 -27.85 -0.26 -3.18
C ARG A 16 -28.34 -0.47 -1.74
N PRO A 17 -27.62 0.03 -0.72
CA PRO A 17 -28.06 -0.10 0.67
C PRO A 17 -29.34 0.71 0.88
N THR A 18 -30.27 0.15 1.64
CA THR A 18 -31.53 0.81 2.05
C THR A 18 -31.34 1.71 3.27
N GLU A 19 -30.35 1.41 4.11
CA GLU A 19 -30.06 2.11 5.37
C GLU A 19 -28.56 2.33 5.53
N PHE A 20 -28.19 3.44 6.17
CA PHE A 20 -26.82 3.77 6.53
C PHE A 20 -26.66 3.65 8.05
N GLU A 21 -25.69 2.85 8.47
CA GLU A 21 -25.33 2.69 9.88
C GLU A 21 -23.98 3.35 10.14
N ASP A 22 -23.77 3.83 11.36
CA ASP A 22 -22.48 4.39 11.78
C ASP A 22 -21.50 3.27 12.15
N GLY A 23 -20.25 3.42 11.72
CA GLY A 23 -19.14 2.53 12.07
C GLY A 23 -18.22 3.11 13.14
N PHE A 24 -18.39 4.38 13.51
CA PHE A 24 -17.52 5.05 14.46
C PHE A 24 -17.94 4.78 15.91
N ASP A 25 -17.39 3.70 16.47
CA ASP A 25 -17.65 3.28 17.85
C ASP A 25 -16.34 3.19 18.67
N ILE A 26 -16.46 3.07 20.00
CA ILE A 26 -15.33 2.87 20.92
C ILE A 26 -14.45 1.68 20.50
N LYS A 27 -15.06 0.62 19.94
CA LYS A 27 -14.35 -0.53 19.37
C LYS A 27 -13.40 -0.12 18.26
N THR A 28 -13.83 0.78 17.37
CA THR A 28 -12.96 1.31 16.30
C THR A 28 -11.88 2.21 16.85
N ILE A 29 -12.16 3.03 17.88
CA ILE A 29 -11.14 3.87 18.53
C ILE A 29 -10.02 2.99 19.10
N ILE A 30 -10.37 1.92 19.82
CA ILE A 30 -9.40 0.97 20.36
C ILE A 30 -8.60 0.31 19.22
N GLY A 31 -9.26 -0.09 18.13
CA GLY A 31 -8.60 -0.67 16.97
C GLY A 31 -7.65 0.31 16.26
N MET A 32 -8.00 1.59 16.18
CA MET A 32 -7.12 2.64 15.65
C MET A 32 -5.88 2.85 16.53
N LEU A 33 -6.03 2.83 17.86
CA LEU A 33 -4.89 2.90 18.78
C LEU A 33 -3.99 1.68 18.64
N PHE A 34 -4.56 0.48 18.50
CA PHE A 34 -3.80 -0.73 18.25
C PHE A 34 -3.01 -0.66 16.93
N LEU A 35 -3.64 -0.20 15.85
CA LEU A 35 -2.99 0.06 14.56
C LEU A 35 -1.81 1.03 14.71
N GLY A 36 -2.03 2.15 15.40
CA GLY A 36 -1.02 3.19 15.60
C GLY A 36 0.15 2.76 16.48
N PHE A 37 -0.10 2.08 17.61
CA PHE A 37 0.95 1.75 18.58
C PHE A 37 1.65 0.42 18.30
N CYS A 38 0.96 -0.56 17.72
CA CYS A 38 1.54 -1.90 17.53
C CYS A 38 2.01 -2.11 16.08
N VAL A 39 1.20 -1.72 15.10
CA VAL A 39 1.49 -2.05 13.69
C VAL A 39 2.38 -1.01 13.04
N LEU A 40 2.09 0.28 13.23
CA LEU A 40 2.85 1.36 12.63
C LEU A 40 4.37 1.28 12.89
N PRO A 41 4.86 1.07 14.13
CA PRO A 41 6.29 1.02 14.38
C PRO A 41 6.95 -0.18 13.71
N GLY A 42 6.27 -1.33 13.68
CA GLY A 42 6.73 -2.51 12.97
C GLY A 42 6.83 -2.28 11.46
N SER A 43 5.82 -1.63 10.86
CA SER A 43 5.81 -1.29 9.44
C SER A 43 6.90 -0.27 9.08
N ILE A 44 7.12 0.76 9.90
CA ILE A 44 8.21 1.74 9.70
C ILE A 44 9.57 1.02 9.75
N TYR A 45 9.80 0.18 10.77
CA TYR A 45 11.04 -0.56 10.91
C TYR A 45 11.32 -1.46 9.71
N LEU A 46 10.31 -2.21 9.27
CA LEU A 46 10.41 -3.07 8.09
C LEU A 46 10.70 -2.26 6.83
N GLY A 47 10.06 -1.11 6.63
CA GLY A 47 10.34 -0.20 5.53
C GLY A 47 11.80 0.31 5.54
N LEU A 48 12.32 0.68 6.71
CA LEU A 48 13.70 1.17 6.86
C LEU A 48 14.76 0.08 6.67
N VAL A 49 14.49 -1.15 7.11
CA VAL A 49 15.45 -2.27 7.04
C VAL A 49 15.43 -2.95 5.68
N MET A 50 14.24 -3.18 5.11
CA MET A 50 14.08 -3.93 3.87
C MET A 50 14.03 -3.03 2.63
N GLY A 51 13.86 -1.70 2.82
CA GLY A 51 13.67 -0.76 1.71
C GLY A 51 12.35 -0.96 0.95
N SER A 52 11.41 -1.71 1.54
CA SER A 52 10.10 -2.02 0.98
C SER A 52 9.06 -2.11 2.10
N ASP A 53 7.82 -1.68 1.80
CA ASP A 53 6.69 -1.91 2.68
C ASP A 53 6.10 -3.32 2.48
N LEU A 54 5.31 -3.75 3.47
CA LEU A 54 4.48 -4.96 3.39
C LEU A 54 3.21 -4.75 2.52
N GLY A 55 3.09 -3.60 1.87
CA GLY A 55 1.95 -3.17 1.06
C GLY A 55 0.61 -3.22 1.78
N SER A 56 -0.45 -3.34 0.99
CA SER A 56 -1.81 -3.53 1.50
C SER A 56 -1.98 -4.82 2.30
N ALA A 57 -1.05 -5.78 2.21
CA ALA A 57 -1.15 -7.03 2.96
C ALA A 57 -1.06 -6.78 4.48
N ALA A 58 -0.18 -5.85 4.93
CA ALA A 58 -0.11 -5.47 6.35
C ALA A 58 -1.42 -4.90 6.88
N GLU A 59 -2.12 -4.09 6.08
CA GLU A 59 -3.42 -3.52 6.43
C GLU A 59 -4.44 -4.64 6.68
N TRP A 60 -4.60 -5.54 5.71
CA TRP A 60 -5.55 -6.65 5.79
C TRP A 60 -5.23 -7.61 6.94
N THR A 61 -3.97 -7.99 7.11
CA THR A 61 -3.54 -8.86 8.23
C THR A 61 -3.89 -8.24 9.56
N THR A 62 -3.70 -6.93 9.72
CA THR A 62 -4.03 -6.27 10.98
C THR A 62 -5.52 -6.28 11.29
N ILE A 63 -6.35 -6.01 10.28
CA ILE A 63 -7.81 -6.04 10.43
C ILE A 63 -8.28 -7.45 10.80
N ILE A 64 -7.71 -8.47 10.16
CA ILE A 64 -8.01 -9.88 10.49
C ILE A 64 -7.62 -10.20 11.93
N LEU A 65 -6.41 -9.82 12.36
CA LEU A 65 -5.96 -10.05 13.74
C LEU A 65 -6.85 -9.33 14.76
N PHE A 66 -7.25 -8.08 14.47
CA PHE A 66 -8.13 -7.31 15.33
C PHE A 66 -9.54 -7.90 15.39
N ALA A 67 -10.09 -8.33 14.25
CA ALA A 67 -11.38 -9.02 14.20
C ALA A 67 -11.36 -10.34 14.99
N GLU A 68 -10.26 -11.10 14.91
CA GLU A 68 -10.06 -12.31 15.72
C GLU A 68 -9.90 -12.02 17.21
N LEU A 69 -9.21 -10.94 17.58
CA LEU A 69 -9.11 -10.49 18.97
C LEU A 69 -10.47 -10.10 19.54
N ALA A 70 -11.25 -9.32 18.78
CA ALA A 70 -12.62 -8.95 19.13
C ALA A 70 -13.50 -10.20 19.33
N ARG A 71 -13.40 -11.16 18.39
CA ARG A 71 -14.11 -12.44 18.46
C ARG A 71 -13.77 -13.23 19.72
N ARG A 72 -12.47 -13.33 20.07
CA ARG A 72 -12.01 -14.00 21.30
C ARG A 72 -12.44 -13.29 22.57
N SER A 73 -12.68 -11.99 22.49
CA SER A 73 -13.22 -11.17 23.57
C SER A 73 -14.76 -11.15 23.60
N PHE A 74 -15.41 -12.16 22.98
CA PHE A 74 -16.87 -12.29 22.85
C PHE A 74 -17.59 -11.08 22.23
N THR A 75 -16.87 -10.28 21.45
CA THR A 75 -17.39 -9.11 20.74
C THR A 75 -17.46 -9.40 19.23
N LYS A 76 -18.37 -8.75 18.52
CA LYS A 76 -18.44 -8.79 17.05
C LYS A 76 -18.23 -7.39 16.49
N LEU A 77 -17.48 -7.32 15.38
CA LEU A 77 -17.34 -6.09 14.62
C LEU A 77 -18.39 -6.02 13.52
N SER A 78 -19.03 -4.87 13.38
CA SER A 78 -19.95 -4.60 12.27
C SER A 78 -19.16 -4.39 10.97
N ARG A 79 -19.86 -4.43 9.82
CA ARG A 79 -19.26 -4.14 8.51
C ARG A 79 -18.65 -2.73 8.47
N GLN A 80 -19.34 -1.78 9.08
CA GLN A 80 -18.99 -0.37 9.10
C GLN A 80 -17.77 -0.13 10.00
N GLU A 81 -17.70 -0.80 11.15
CA GLU A 81 -16.53 -0.76 12.04
C GLU A 81 -15.27 -1.29 11.34
N ILE A 82 -15.39 -2.41 10.62
CA ILE A 82 -14.29 -2.99 9.83
C ILE A 82 -13.90 -2.04 8.70
N TYR A 83 -14.87 -1.36 8.06
CA TYR A 83 -14.62 -0.39 7.01
C TYR A 83 -13.84 0.84 7.51
N VAL A 84 -14.22 1.38 8.69
CA VAL A 84 -13.49 2.49 9.32
C VAL A 84 -12.06 2.06 9.65
N LEU A 85 -11.89 0.89 10.26
CA LEU A 85 -10.57 0.35 10.59
C LEU A 85 -9.72 0.11 9.35
N TYR A 86 -10.31 -0.40 8.27
CA TYR A 86 -9.63 -0.56 6.97
C TYR A 86 -9.11 0.79 6.47
N TYR A 87 -9.98 1.80 6.43
CA TYR A 87 -9.59 3.11 5.92
C TYR A 87 -8.46 3.75 6.75
N VAL A 88 -8.54 3.64 8.08
CA VAL A 88 -7.52 4.17 8.97
C VAL A 88 -6.21 3.40 8.84
N ALA A 89 -6.27 2.06 8.78
CA ALA A 89 -5.11 1.22 8.54
C ALA A 89 -4.41 1.59 7.22
N SER A 90 -5.18 1.76 6.14
CA SER A 90 -4.64 2.17 4.84
C SER A 90 -3.95 3.52 4.88
N HIS A 91 -4.49 4.49 5.64
CA HIS A 91 -3.83 5.79 5.80
C HIS A 91 -2.58 5.74 6.68
N LEU A 92 -2.56 4.89 7.71
CA LEU A 92 -1.42 4.74 8.61
C LEU A 92 -0.25 4.01 7.94
N VAL A 93 -0.54 2.92 7.23
CA VAL A 93 0.47 2.11 6.55
C VAL A 93 0.86 2.72 5.20
N ARG A 94 0.11 3.71 4.70
CA ARG A 94 0.39 4.43 3.46
C ARG A 94 1.87 4.79 3.36
N SER A 95 2.52 4.25 2.34
CA SER A 95 3.90 4.59 2.07
C SER A 95 4.03 5.99 1.50
N SER A 96 5.09 6.69 1.90
CA SER A 96 5.37 8.05 1.44
C SER A 96 6.78 8.13 0.84
N GLY A 97 6.91 8.90 -0.24
CA GLY A 97 8.16 9.06 -0.98
C GLY A 97 8.55 7.86 -1.83
N ASN A 98 9.75 7.92 -2.42
CA ASN A 98 10.23 6.91 -3.38
C ASN A 98 10.73 5.62 -2.72
N LEU A 99 10.98 5.63 -1.40
CA LEU A 99 11.53 4.49 -0.66
C LEU A 99 10.44 3.63 0.01
N HIS A 100 9.17 3.85 -0.36
CA HIS A 100 8.00 3.13 0.14
C HIS A 100 7.99 2.92 1.68
N ILE A 101 8.22 3.98 2.45
CA ILE A 101 8.30 3.88 3.92
C ILE A 101 6.91 4.08 4.51
N ALA A 102 6.45 3.11 5.31
CA ALA A 102 5.18 3.19 6.03
C ALA A 102 5.18 4.32 7.09
N GLY A 103 4.02 4.71 7.60
CA GLY A 103 3.92 5.79 8.59
C GLY A 103 3.56 7.16 8.01
N GLY A 104 3.18 7.23 6.73
CA GLY A 104 2.80 8.46 6.06
C GLY A 104 3.90 9.52 6.14
N TYR A 105 3.48 10.78 6.32
CA TYR A 105 4.41 11.91 6.40
C TYR A 105 5.35 11.84 7.61
N PHE A 106 4.89 11.30 8.75
CA PHE A 106 5.74 11.19 9.94
C PHE A 106 6.82 10.12 9.76
N GLY A 107 6.49 8.98 9.14
CA GLY A 107 7.49 7.98 8.75
C GLY A 107 8.54 8.57 7.80
N TRP A 108 8.09 9.37 6.83
CA TRP A 108 8.98 10.08 5.90
C TRP A 108 9.88 11.11 6.60
N MET A 109 9.39 11.83 7.62
CA MET A 109 10.21 12.75 8.42
C MET A 109 11.32 12.03 9.18
N ILE A 110 11.04 10.84 9.73
CA ILE A 110 12.06 10.01 10.40
C ILE A 110 13.16 9.63 9.39
N TYR A 111 12.76 9.25 8.18
CA TYR A 111 13.71 8.94 7.11
C TYR A 111 14.54 10.16 6.70
N ASN A 112 13.90 11.32 6.49
CA ASN A 112 14.61 12.54 6.12
C ASN A 112 15.63 12.92 7.20
N GLN A 113 15.29 12.78 8.48
CA GLN A 113 16.22 12.97 9.59
C GLN A 113 17.42 12.02 9.50
N TYR A 114 17.18 10.73 9.28
CA TYR A 114 18.25 9.74 9.12
C TYR A 114 19.15 10.07 7.92
N PHE A 115 18.55 10.35 6.76
CA PHE A 115 19.27 10.66 5.53
C PHE A 115 20.11 11.93 5.69
N ALA A 116 19.52 13.01 6.21
CA ALA A 116 20.15 14.31 6.31
C ALA A 116 21.44 14.29 7.14
N TYR A 117 21.47 13.47 8.20
CA TYR A 117 22.62 13.39 9.12
C TYR A 117 23.42 12.09 8.98
N SER A 118 23.17 11.31 7.93
CA SER A 118 23.94 10.12 7.62
C SER A 118 25.41 10.45 7.30
N GLN A 119 26.31 9.50 7.56
CA GLN A 119 27.72 9.65 7.18
C GLN A 119 27.91 9.86 5.67
N ALA A 120 27.04 9.27 4.86
CA ALA A 120 27.03 9.47 3.42
C ALA A 120 26.68 10.93 3.07
N ALA A 121 25.58 11.47 3.59
CA ALA A 121 25.18 12.85 3.32
C ALA A 121 26.23 13.88 3.79
N LYS A 122 26.88 13.61 4.93
CA LYS A 122 28.02 14.41 5.41
C LYS A 122 29.24 14.29 4.50
N GLY A 123 29.59 13.06 4.07
CA GLY A 123 30.70 12.80 3.17
C GLY A 123 30.55 13.46 1.79
N PHE A 124 29.31 13.58 1.31
CA PHE A 124 28.98 14.30 0.07
C PHE A 124 28.77 15.82 0.26
N GLY A 125 28.86 16.33 1.49
CA GLY A 125 28.64 17.76 1.78
C GLY A 125 27.20 18.24 1.54
N ILE A 126 26.23 17.32 1.56
CA ILE A 126 24.81 17.61 1.35
C ILE A 126 24.10 17.91 2.67
N SER A 127 24.63 17.41 3.79
CA SER A 127 24.01 17.54 5.13
C SER A 127 23.65 18.99 5.48
N ASP A 128 24.56 19.93 5.24
CA ASP A 128 24.35 21.37 5.52
C ASP A 128 23.48 22.09 4.48
N GLN A 129 23.21 21.46 3.33
CA GLN A 129 22.38 22.03 2.27
C GLN A 129 20.89 21.71 2.43
N ILE A 130 20.55 20.78 3.35
CA ILE A 130 19.17 20.35 3.55
C ILE A 130 18.41 21.43 4.33
N PRO A 131 17.31 21.98 3.79
CA PRO A 131 16.59 23.05 4.43
C PRO A 131 15.92 22.64 5.75
N HIS A 132 15.85 23.57 6.71
CA HIS A 132 15.21 23.36 8.01
C HIS A 132 13.70 23.07 7.95
N TRP A 133 13.04 23.40 6.85
CA TRP A 133 11.64 23.06 6.64
C TRP A 133 11.42 21.58 6.28
N VAL A 134 12.49 20.85 5.92
CA VAL A 134 12.46 19.39 5.69
C VAL A 134 12.76 18.63 6.98
N VAL A 135 13.82 19.04 7.69
CA VAL A 135 14.31 18.40 8.92
C VAL A 135 14.87 19.47 9.87
N PRO A 136 14.62 19.39 11.19
CA PRO A 136 15.30 20.23 12.18
C PRO A 136 16.83 20.13 12.10
N PRO A 137 17.60 21.17 12.47
CA PRO A 137 19.07 21.13 12.51
C PRO A 137 19.65 19.97 13.34
N GLU A 138 20.85 19.48 13.00
CA GLU A 138 21.47 18.31 13.68
C GLU A 138 21.58 18.48 15.20
N GLN A 139 21.91 19.70 15.63
CA GLN A 139 22.11 20.05 17.05
C GLN A 139 20.80 20.42 17.76
N SER A 140 19.66 20.34 17.07
CA SER A 140 18.36 20.64 17.67
C SER A 140 18.02 19.65 18.78
N MET A 141 17.48 20.16 19.88
CA MET A 141 16.97 19.34 20.97
C MET A 141 15.84 18.41 20.50
N ALA A 142 15.13 18.77 19.43
CA ALA A 142 14.12 17.93 18.81
C ALA A 142 14.64 16.53 18.43
N LEU A 143 15.88 16.48 17.90
CA LEU A 143 16.49 15.24 17.43
C LEU A 143 17.13 14.47 18.59
N VAL A 144 17.67 15.18 19.57
CA VAL A 144 18.27 14.60 20.78
C VAL A 144 17.21 13.93 21.64
N GLU A 145 16.09 14.59 21.89
CA GLU A 145 14.96 14.07 22.66
C GLU A 145 14.09 13.08 21.88
N ARG A 146 14.33 12.93 20.57
CA ARG A 146 13.53 12.09 19.64
C ARG A 146 12.03 12.39 19.73
N SER A 147 11.70 13.68 19.78
CA SER A 147 10.33 14.16 20.01
C SER A 147 9.86 15.06 18.89
N PHE A 148 8.71 14.73 18.30
CA PHE A 148 8.01 15.57 17.32
C PHE A 148 7.31 16.78 17.96
N LEU A 149 7.23 16.85 19.28
CA LEU A 149 6.56 17.94 19.99
C LEU A 149 7.43 19.21 20.09
N HIS A 150 8.71 19.12 19.75
CA HIS A 150 9.63 20.26 19.80
C HIS A 150 9.29 21.32 18.73
N PRO A 151 9.40 22.62 19.03
CA PRO A 151 9.07 23.71 18.09
C PRO A 151 9.76 23.64 16.72
N ASP A 152 10.96 23.08 16.65
CA ASP A 152 11.70 22.97 15.38
C ASP A 152 11.02 22.06 14.35
N TRP A 153 10.14 21.14 14.80
CA TRP A 153 9.32 20.34 13.89
C TRP A 153 8.07 21.07 13.37
N ARG A 154 7.73 22.27 13.89
CA ARG A 154 6.50 22.98 13.52
C ARG A 154 6.40 23.25 12.03
N VAL A 155 7.47 23.70 11.39
CA VAL A 155 7.46 24.00 9.95
C VAL A 155 7.31 22.73 9.11
N PRO A 156 8.13 21.67 9.31
CA PRO A 156 7.90 20.39 8.62
C PRO A 156 6.50 19.81 8.84
N ILE A 157 5.99 19.83 10.08
CA ILE A 157 4.65 19.31 10.41
C ILE A 157 3.56 20.12 9.72
N LEU A 158 3.65 21.46 9.73
CA LEU A 158 2.67 22.32 9.08
C LEU A 158 2.65 22.09 7.57
N LEU A 159 3.82 21.94 6.94
CA LEU A 159 3.92 21.59 5.52
C LEU A 159 3.35 20.20 5.22
N ALA A 160 3.59 19.21 6.08
CA ALA A 160 3.01 17.89 5.93
C ALA A 160 1.48 17.91 6.06
N ILE A 161 0.92 18.66 7.02
CA ILE A 161 -0.53 18.83 7.16
C ILE A 161 -1.11 19.56 5.94
N ALA A 162 -0.47 20.64 5.48
CA ALA A 162 -0.92 21.39 4.31
C ALA A 162 -0.90 20.50 3.04
N THR A 163 0.20 19.76 2.83
CA THR A 163 0.31 18.81 1.72
C THR A 163 -0.75 17.71 1.84
N SER A 164 -0.96 17.15 3.04
CA SER A 164 -2.00 16.15 3.31
C SER A 164 -3.37 16.66 2.92
N LEU A 165 -3.69 17.91 3.29
CA LEU A 165 -4.98 18.53 3.00
C LEU A 165 -5.17 18.73 1.50
N VAL A 166 -4.15 19.24 0.80
CA VAL A 166 -4.18 19.44 -0.65
C VAL A 166 -4.33 18.11 -1.38
N GLU A 167 -3.57 17.09 -0.98
CA GLU A 167 -3.70 15.72 -1.50
C GLU A 167 -5.11 15.19 -1.28
N ARG A 168 -5.68 15.43 -0.09
CA ARG A 168 -7.01 14.94 0.26
C ARG A 168 -8.11 15.61 -0.56
N LEU A 169 -8.04 16.93 -0.71
CA LEU A 169 -8.94 17.71 -1.56
C LEU A 169 -8.81 17.28 -3.02
N SER A 170 -7.59 17.05 -3.49
CA SER A 170 -7.34 16.58 -4.86
C SER A 170 -7.91 15.19 -5.07
N TRP A 171 -7.66 14.26 -4.15
CA TRP A 171 -8.15 12.88 -4.22
C TRP A 171 -9.68 12.82 -4.25
N TYR A 172 -10.36 13.55 -3.36
CA TYR A 172 -11.83 13.64 -3.37
C TYR A 172 -12.35 14.38 -4.60
N GLY A 173 -11.74 15.51 -4.98
CA GLY A 173 -12.17 16.34 -6.11
C GLY A 173 -12.06 15.60 -7.44
N PHE A 174 -10.88 15.06 -7.75
CA PHE A 174 -10.66 14.27 -8.97
C PHE A 174 -11.46 12.97 -8.93
N GLY A 175 -11.48 12.27 -7.80
CA GLY A 175 -12.24 11.03 -7.65
C GLY A 175 -13.75 11.23 -7.90
N TYR A 176 -14.34 12.27 -7.31
CA TYR A 176 -15.74 12.60 -7.52
C TYR A 176 -16.01 13.10 -8.94
N THR A 177 -15.10 13.88 -9.52
CA THR A 177 -15.24 14.35 -10.91
C THR A 177 -15.22 13.18 -11.88
N LEU A 178 -14.25 12.27 -11.75
CA LEU A 178 -14.18 11.05 -12.56
C LEU A 178 -15.43 10.17 -12.35
N PHE A 179 -15.88 10.03 -11.10
CA PHE A 179 -17.12 9.32 -10.82
C PHE A 179 -18.31 9.94 -11.55
N ARG A 180 -18.48 11.26 -11.51
CA ARG A 180 -19.58 11.96 -12.20
C ARG A 180 -19.47 11.84 -13.72
N VAL A 181 -18.28 11.95 -14.29
CA VAL A 181 -18.07 11.78 -15.73
C VAL A 181 -18.44 10.35 -16.15
N THR A 182 -17.88 9.34 -15.49
CA THR A 182 -18.10 7.94 -15.82
C THR A 182 -19.54 7.49 -15.55
N SER A 183 -20.13 7.90 -14.42
CA SER A 183 -21.49 7.52 -14.02
C SER A 183 -22.57 8.30 -14.77
N ASP A 184 -22.49 9.64 -14.79
CA ASP A 184 -23.64 10.46 -15.23
C ASP A 184 -23.58 10.78 -16.72
N ILE A 185 -22.37 10.97 -17.29
CA ILE A 185 -22.20 11.27 -18.71
C ILE A 185 -22.09 9.96 -19.50
N GLU A 186 -21.14 9.10 -19.11
CA GLU A 186 -20.84 7.87 -19.86
C GLU A 186 -21.77 6.70 -19.52
N ASN A 187 -22.54 6.80 -18.42
CA ASN A 187 -23.44 5.75 -17.93
C ASN A 187 -22.73 4.39 -17.72
N LEU A 188 -21.44 4.43 -17.38
CA LEU A 188 -20.61 3.26 -17.12
C LEU A 188 -20.59 2.93 -15.61
N PRO A 189 -20.55 1.64 -15.24
CA PRO A 189 -20.36 1.23 -13.85
C PRO A 189 -18.95 1.60 -13.40
N PHE A 190 -18.83 2.10 -12.16
CA PHE A 190 -17.53 2.44 -11.60
C PHE A 190 -16.77 1.14 -11.24
N PRO A 191 -15.62 0.85 -11.86
CA PRO A 191 -15.11 -0.53 -11.96
C PRO A 191 -14.57 -1.11 -10.65
N MET A 192 -13.91 -0.30 -9.81
CA MET A 192 -13.14 -0.82 -8.66
C MET A 192 -13.82 -0.65 -7.30
N ALA A 193 -14.79 0.26 -7.17
CA ALA A 193 -15.42 0.55 -5.88
C ALA A 193 -16.23 -0.64 -5.31
N PRO A 194 -17.06 -1.35 -6.12
CA PRO A 194 -17.80 -2.51 -5.61
C PRO A 194 -16.87 -3.65 -5.16
N ILE A 195 -15.78 -3.86 -5.89
CA ILE A 195 -14.79 -4.90 -5.62
C ILE A 195 -14.11 -4.69 -4.26
N ALA A 196 -13.61 -3.48 -4.01
CA ALA A 196 -12.96 -3.15 -2.73
C ALA A 196 -13.94 -3.30 -1.55
N ALA A 197 -15.18 -2.82 -1.72
CA ALA A 197 -16.21 -2.91 -0.69
C ALA A 197 -16.70 -4.36 -0.46
N GLN A 198 -16.75 -5.21 -1.49
CA GLN A 198 -17.00 -6.65 -1.33
C GLN A 198 -15.91 -7.34 -0.52
N GLY A 199 -14.64 -6.96 -0.70
CA GLY A 199 -13.53 -7.49 0.10
C GLY A 199 -13.70 -7.22 1.61
N ILE A 200 -14.04 -5.98 1.96
CA ILE A 200 -14.31 -5.57 3.35
C ILE A 200 -15.54 -6.29 3.90
N THR A 201 -16.60 -6.39 3.09
CA THR A 201 -17.84 -7.08 3.45
C THR A 201 -17.63 -8.56 3.70
N ALA A 202 -16.82 -9.23 2.87
CA ALA A 202 -16.48 -10.63 3.04
C ALA A 202 -15.78 -10.91 4.37
N LEU A 203 -14.89 -10.02 4.84
CA LEU A 203 -14.22 -10.17 6.14
C LEU A 203 -15.20 -10.02 7.31
N ALA A 204 -16.18 -9.14 7.20
CA ALA A 204 -17.23 -9.02 8.20
C ALA A 204 -18.10 -10.29 8.28
N GLU A 205 -18.46 -10.87 7.14
CA GLU A 205 -19.24 -12.12 7.06
C GLU A 205 -18.49 -13.33 7.65
N VAL A 206 -17.16 -13.38 7.49
CA VAL A 206 -16.30 -14.39 8.13
C VAL A 206 -16.36 -14.31 9.67
N THR A 207 -16.66 -13.14 10.22
CA THR A 207 -16.86 -12.93 11.66
C THR A 207 -18.26 -13.39 12.12
N SER A 208 -19.26 -13.41 11.23
CA SER A 208 -20.66 -13.75 11.55
C SER A 208 -20.99 -15.26 11.56
N LYS A 209 -20.01 -16.16 11.45
CA LYS A 209 -20.17 -17.65 11.47
C LYS A 209 -20.94 -18.25 10.28
N THR A 210 -21.13 -17.52 9.18
CA THR A 210 -21.75 -18.04 7.96
C THR A 210 -20.67 -18.58 7.02
N GLU A 211 -20.44 -19.90 7.05
CA GLU A 211 -19.50 -20.56 6.13
C GLU A 211 -20.01 -20.43 4.69
N THR A 212 -19.36 -19.57 3.92
CA THR A 212 -19.69 -19.29 2.52
C THR A 212 -18.52 -19.71 1.63
N TRP A 213 -18.74 -19.88 0.32
CA TRP A 213 -17.68 -20.18 -0.67
C TRP A 213 -16.46 -19.23 -0.56
N ARG A 214 -16.68 -17.98 -0.13
CA ARG A 214 -15.66 -16.96 0.18
C ARG A 214 -14.62 -17.44 1.20
N TRP A 215 -15.03 -18.20 2.22
CA TRP A 215 -14.12 -18.74 3.25
C TRP A 215 -13.15 -19.77 2.68
N ARG A 216 -13.62 -20.62 1.74
CA ARG A 216 -12.77 -21.61 1.07
C ARG A 216 -11.70 -20.92 0.23
N LEU A 217 -12.07 -19.90 -0.56
CA LEU A 217 -11.11 -19.12 -1.34
C LEU A 217 -10.12 -18.37 -0.46
N PHE A 218 -10.60 -17.74 0.62
CA PHE A 218 -9.73 -17.09 1.60
C PHE A 218 -8.71 -18.07 2.19
N SER A 219 -9.14 -19.27 2.58
CA SER A 219 -8.26 -20.30 3.16
C SER A 219 -7.21 -20.79 2.16
N VAL A 220 -7.60 -21.03 0.90
CA VAL A 220 -6.66 -21.43 -0.16
C VAL A 220 -5.64 -20.32 -0.43
N GLY A 221 -6.10 -19.07 -0.55
CA GLY A 221 -5.24 -17.91 -0.74
C GLY A 221 -4.29 -17.69 0.43
N ALA A 222 -4.77 -17.84 1.67
CA ALA A 222 -3.97 -17.74 2.88
C ALA A 222 -2.88 -18.82 2.93
N MET A 223 -3.22 -20.08 2.65
CA MET A 223 -2.24 -21.18 2.63
C MET A 223 -1.21 -21.00 1.52
N ALA A 224 -1.63 -20.60 0.32
CA ALA A 224 -0.70 -20.30 -0.78
C ALA A 224 0.23 -19.13 -0.42
N GLY A 225 -0.31 -18.08 0.19
CA GLY A 225 0.43 -16.92 0.67
C GLY A 225 1.44 -17.28 1.78
N ILE A 226 1.07 -18.13 2.74
CA ILE A 226 1.98 -18.62 3.78
C ILE A 226 3.10 -19.45 3.15
N CYS A 227 2.78 -20.41 2.29
CA CYS A 227 3.78 -21.23 1.61
C CYS A 227 4.77 -20.37 0.82
N PHE A 228 4.25 -19.41 0.05
CA PHE A 228 5.08 -18.48 -0.71
C PHE A 228 5.90 -17.58 0.21
N GLY A 229 5.30 -17.00 1.24
CA GLY A 229 5.96 -16.10 2.19
C GLY A 229 7.07 -16.80 2.99
N VAL A 230 6.88 -18.06 3.37
CA VAL A 230 7.93 -18.87 4.01
C VAL A 230 9.12 -19.05 3.07
N VAL A 231 8.89 -19.41 1.81
CA VAL A 231 9.97 -19.63 0.83
C VAL A 231 10.66 -18.32 0.44
N TYR A 232 9.87 -17.26 0.22
CA TYR A 232 10.34 -16.00 -0.35
C TYR A 232 10.95 -15.06 0.70
N VAL A 233 10.39 -14.99 1.91
CA VAL A 233 10.82 -14.07 2.97
C VAL A 233 11.32 -14.81 4.21
N GLY A 234 10.62 -15.87 4.62
CA GLY A 234 10.91 -16.62 5.85
C GLY A 234 12.28 -17.29 5.85
N ILE A 235 12.59 -18.10 4.83
CA ILE A 235 13.87 -18.80 4.70
C ILE A 235 15.04 -17.80 4.65
N PRO A 236 15.03 -16.75 3.79
CA PRO A 236 16.08 -15.74 3.80
C PRO A 236 16.25 -15.03 5.14
N SER A 237 15.16 -14.72 5.84
CA SER A 237 15.22 -14.01 7.13
C SER A 237 15.83 -14.86 8.24
N VAL A 238 15.38 -16.11 8.38
CA VAL A 238 15.90 -17.04 9.41
C VAL A 238 17.35 -17.41 9.10
N THR A 239 17.66 -17.68 7.83
CA THR A 239 19.02 -18.04 7.43
C THR A 239 19.96 -16.85 7.51
N GLY A 240 19.54 -15.63 7.17
CA GLY A 240 20.35 -14.42 7.33
C GLY A 240 20.66 -14.04 8.78
N ALA A 241 19.82 -14.46 9.73
CA ALA A 241 20.08 -14.26 11.16
C ALA A 241 21.16 -15.21 11.72
N ILE A 242 21.36 -16.38 11.08
CA ILE A 242 22.24 -17.44 11.58
C ILE A 242 23.51 -17.58 10.71
N LEU A 243 23.39 -17.43 9.40
CA LEU A 243 24.44 -17.57 8.41
C LEU A 243 24.94 -16.20 7.95
N SER A 244 26.22 -16.15 7.54
CA SER A 244 26.84 -14.95 6.98
C SER A 244 26.27 -14.54 5.62
N LYS A 245 25.60 -15.46 4.92
CA LYS A 245 24.86 -15.21 3.68
C LYS A 245 23.49 -15.90 3.76
N PRO A 246 22.38 -15.15 3.60
CA PRO A 246 21.05 -15.74 3.60
C PRO A 246 20.86 -16.67 2.40
N LEU A 247 20.17 -17.79 2.61
CA LEU A 247 19.76 -18.69 1.54
C LEU A 247 18.58 -18.06 0.80
N GLN A 248 18.86 -17.41 -0.33
CA GLN A 248 17.86 -16.82 -1.20
C GLN A 248 17.57 -17.77 -2.37
N LEU A 249 16.45 -18.50 -2.30
CA LEU A 249 15.98 -19.38 -3.38
C LEU A 249 15.47 -18.58 -4.60
N ILE A 250 14.85 -17.44 -4.31
CA ILE A 250 14.30 -16.50 -5.29
C ILE A 250 14.89 -15.11 -4.95
N PRO A 251 15.36 -14.34 -5.94
CA PRO A 251 15.91 -13.01 -5.69
C PRO A 251 14.86 -12.04 -5.15
N ILE A 252 15.25 -11.26 -4.16
CA ILE A 252 14.47 -10.20 -3.52
C ILE A 252 15.07 -8.85 -3.95
N PRO A 253 14.28 -7.82 -4.29
CA PRO A 253 12.80 -7.78 -4.31
C PRO A 253 12.17 -8.20 -5.66
N PHE A 254 12.97 -8.33 -6.72
CA PHE A 254 12.53 -8.78 -8.03
C PHE A 254 13.70 -9.41 -8.79
N LEU A 255 13.40 -10.14 -9.86
CA LEU A 255 14.42 -10.61 -10.79
C LEU A 255 14.69 -9.50 -11.80
N ASP A 256 15.83 -8.82 -11.66
CA ASP A 256 16.29 -7.84 -12.66
C ASP A 256 16.84 -8.56 -13.89
N LEU A 257 16.24 -8.26 -15.05
CA LEU A 257 16.64 -8.78 -16.35
C LEU A 257 17.27 -7.69 -17.23
N THR A 258 17.32 -6.44 -16.75
CA THR A 258 17.73 -5.27 -17.53
C THR A 258 19.11 -5.47 -18.12
N GLN A 259 20.10 -5.88 -17.31
CA GLN A 259 21.46 -6.14 -17.78
C GLN A 259 21.56 -7.28 -18.81
N LYS A 260 20.62 -8.23 -18.78
CA LYS A 260 20.59 -9.34 -19.74
C LYS A 260 19.88 -8.96 -21.04
N THR A 261 18.93 -8.03 -20.98
CA THR A 261 18.13 -7.61 -22.14
C THR A 261 18.64 -6.34 -22.80
N GLU A 262 19.52 -5.59 -22.17
CA GLU A 262 20.04 -4.29 -22.65
C GLU A 262 20.56 -4.35 -24.10
N SER A 263 21.17 -5.47 -24.50
CA SER A 263 21.69 -5.68 -25.85
C SER A 263 20.62 -5.52 -26.95
N PHE A 264 19.37 -5.92 -26.67
CA PHE A 264 18.26 -5.83 -27.64
C PHE A 264 17.17 -4.83 -27.23
N LEU A 265 17.05 -4.50 -25.94
CA LEU A 265 16.11 -3.54 -25.35
C LEU A 265 16.85 -2.46 -24.54
N PRO A 266 17.64 -1.58 -25.18
CA PRO A 266 18.25 -0.46 -24.47
C PRO A 266 17.17 0.49 -23.89
N ALA A 267 17.52 1.17 -22.80
CA ALA A 267 16.64 2.11 -22.08
C ALA A 267 15.28 1.54 -21.62
N THR A 268 15.15 0.22 -21.53
CA THR A 268 13.94 -0.45 -21.04
C THR A 268 14.26 -1.23 -19.78
N ALA A 269 13.67 -0.83 -18.65
CA ALA A 269 13.78 -1.60 -17.42
C ALA A 269 12.99 -2.91 -17.59
N THR A 270 13.68 -4.05 -17.55
CA THR A 270 13.05 -5.36 -17.64
C THR A 270 13.25 -6.11 -16.34
N GLY A 271 12.16 -6.58 -15.75
CA GLY A 271 12.23 -7.32 -14.51
C GLY A 271 10.96 -8.11 -14.27
N ILE A 272 11.10 -9.19 -13.53
CA ILE A 272 9.96 -10.00 -13.08
C ILE A 272 9.77 -9.73 -11.60
N THR A 273 8.67 -9.07 -11.27
CA THR A 273 8.23 -8.96 -9.88
C THR A 273 7.74 -10.33 -9.40
N MET A 274 8.33 -10.81 -8.31
CA MET A 274 7.94 -12.08 -7.68
C MET A 274 6.82 -11.83 -6.65
N ASN A 275 5.84 -11.00 -7.02
CA ASN A 275 4.74 -10.62 -6.14
C ASN A 275 3.46 -11.36 -6.52
N LEU A 276 3.09 -12.36 -5.70
CA LEU A 276 1.87 -13.14 -5.88
C LEU A 276 0.60 -12.27 -5.79
N GLN A 277 0.64 -11.18 -5.01
CA GLN A 277 -0.48 -10.26 -4.91
C GLN A 277 -0.80 -9.60 -6.25
N SER A 278 0.22 -9.17 -7.01
CA SER A 278 0.01 -8.55 -8.33
C SER A 278 -0.69 -9.50 -9.31
N VAL A 279 -0.36 -10.79 -9.25
CA VAL A 279 -1.02 -11.84 -10.06
C VAL A 279 -2.49 -11.98 -9.67
N LEU A 280 -2.78 -12.04 -8.36
CA LEU A 280 -4.15 -12.15 -7.86
C LEU A 280 -4.98 -10.89 -8.11
N VAL A 281 -4.40 -9.69 -8.03
CA VAL A 281 -5.09 -8.44 -8.34
C VAL A 281 -5.45 -8.40 -9.84
N GLY A 282 -4.56 -8.90 -10.71
CA GLY A 282 -4.82 -9.00 -12.14
C GLY A 282 -6.03 -9.85 -12.52
N THR A 283 -6.45 -10.81 -11.68
CA THR A 283 -7.67 -11.62 -11.94
C THR A 283 -8.97 -10.90 -11.59
N VAL A 284 -8.87 -9.76 -10.90
CA VAL A 284 -9.99 -8.99 -10.39
C VAL A 284 -10.19 -7.69 -11.19
N ILE A 285 -9.13 -7.16 -11.79
CA ILE A 285 -9.18 -5.96 -12.63
C ILE A 285 -9.98 -6.25 -13.92
N PRO A 286 -10.79 -5.28 -14.41
CA PRO A 286 -11.51 -5.42 -15.67
C PRO A 286 -10.60 -5.80 -16.84
N PHE A 287 -11.04 -6.74 -17.67
CA PHE A 287 -10.24 -7.32 -18.75
C PHE A 287 -9.63 -6.27 -19.68
N TRP A 288 -10.42 -5.28 -20.10
CA TRP A 288 -9.95 -4.21 -20.97
C TRP A 288 -8.92 -3.28 -20.31
N ALA A 289 -8.98 -3.10 -19.00
CA ALA A 289 -7.95 -2.36 -18.26
C ALA A 289 -6.63 -3.15 -18.20
N VAL A 290 -6.71 -4.49 -18.08
CA VAL A 290 -5.52 -5.37 -18.16
C VAL A 290 -4.90 -5.31 -19.54
N ILE A 291 -5.71 -5.41 -20.61
CA ILE A 291 -5.22 -5.25 -21.99
C ILE A 291 -4.56 -3.88 -22.17
N GLY A 292 -5.21 -2.80 -21.76
CA GLY A 292 -4.66 -1.45 -21.89
C GLY A 292 -3.33 -1.27 -21.16
N SER A 293 -3.22 -1.84 -19.95
CA SER A 293 -1.97 -1.82 -19.18
C SER A 293 -0.88 -2.65 -19.85
N PHE A 294 -1.25 -3.82 -20.41
CA PHE A 294 -0.34 -4.67 -21.15
C PHE A 294 0.14 -4.02 -22.45
N THR A 295 -0.75 -3.39 -23.23
CA THR A 295 -0.37 -2.70 -24.47
C THR A 295 0.47 -1.48 -24.19
N ALA A 296 0.17 -0.71 -23.14
CA ALA A 296 1.02 0.39 -22.68
C ALA A 296 2.42 -0.10 -22.31
N ALA A 297 2.51 -1.20 -21.55
CA ALA A 297 3.79 -1.83 -21.21
C ALA A 297 4.53 -2.27 -22.48
N VAL A 298 3.91 -3.05 -23.38
CA VAL A 298 4.53 -3.44 -24.67
C VAL A 298 4.97 -2.22 -25.48
N GLY A 299 4.21 -1.13 -25.42
CA GLY A 299 4.60 0.16 -26.00
C GLY A 299 5.95 0.64 -25.51
N THR A 300 6.24 0.56 -24.21
CA THR A 300 7.56 0.97 -23.68
C THR A 300 8.70 0.09 -24.18
N PHE A 301 8.45 -1.21 -24.42
CA PHE A 301 9.45 -2.11 -25.02
C PHE A 301 9.79 -1.75 -26.48
N ILE A 302 8.93 -0.98 -27.16
CA ILE A 302 9.14 -0.54 -28.54
C ILE A 302 9.69 0.89 -28.57
N PHE A 303 9.03 1.80 -27.87
CA PHE A 303 9.35 3.23 -27.93
C PHE A 303 10.65 3.57 -27.23
N ASN A 304 10.97 2.96 -26.07
CA ASN A 304 12.20 3.30 -25.36
C ASN A 304 13.46 2.93 -26.16
N PRO A 305 13.59 1.71 -26.71
CA PRO A 305 14.75 1.37 -27.55
C PRO A 305 14.81 2.21 -28.82
N TRP A 306 13.66 2.55 -29.41
CA TRP A 306 13.60 3.39 -30.61
C TRP A 306 14.09 4.81 -30.32
N LEU A 307 13.62 5.45 -29.24
CA LEU A 307 14.06 6.77 -28.80
C LEU A 307 15.55 6.79 -28.48
N TYR A 308 16.04 5.78 -27.76
CA TYR A 308 17.45 5.63 -27.43
C TYR A 308 18.33 5.56 -28.69
N ARG A 309 17.91 4.79 -29.72
CA ARG A 309 18.64 4.71 -31.00
C ARG A 309 18.61 6.02 -31.79
N GLN A 310 17.61 6.87 -31.57
CA GLN A 310 17.52 8.22 -32.14
C GLN A 310 18.29 9.27 -31.34
N GLY A 311 18.87 8.89 -30.19
CA GLY A 311 19.67 9.78 -29.33
C GLY A 311 18.87 10.65 -28.38
N TYR A 312 17.61 10.30 -28.09
CA TYR A 312 16.76 10.94 -27.06
C TYR A 312 16.81 10.19 -25.73
#